data_AF-A0A3Q4HX17-F1
#
_entry.id   AF-A0A3Q4HX17-F1
#
_cell.length_a   1.000
_cell.length_b   1.000
_cell.length_c   1.000
_cell.angle_alpha   90.00
_cell.angle_beta   90.00
_cell.angle_gamma   90.00
#
_symmetry.space_group_name_H-M   'P 1'
#
loop_
_entity.id
_entity.type
_entity.pdbx_description
1 polymer ?
#
loop_
_entity_poly.entity_id
_entity_poly.type
_entity_poly.pdbx_seq_one_letter_code
_entity_poly.pdbx_strand_id
1 'polypeptide(L)'
;MFIVTTISKLTKMCVLRLTPDNLFFVLSGKVANGGVSMWCELSQANFFDEYQMEGVSSEDNEICLEVTPENLSRALKTVQNAKAVKVKLTKKHCPCLTIAAELPTLSSVSRVVTHDVPVDVIPRRLWHEFKEPSMPDFDVTFSSLAVGQEVKLTLHQALELCGKSSL
;
A
#
# COMPACT_ATOMS: atom_id res chain seq x y z
N MET A 1 -4.08 -8.24 0.91
CA MET A 1 -3.27 -8.50 -0.31
C MET A 1 -3.76 -7.75 -1.55
N PHE A 2 -5.09 -7.66 -1.79
CA PHE A 2 -5.63 -6.95 -2.95
C PHE A 2 -5.27 -5.45 -2.98
N ILE A 3 -5.29 -4.77 -1.84
CA ILE A 3 -4.94 -3.34 -1.74
C ILE A 3 -3.54 -3.07 -2.31
N VAL A 4 -2.52 -3.77 -1.83
CA VAL A 4 -1.13 -3.61 -2.33
C VAL A 4 -1.02 -3.91 -3.83
N THR A 5 -1.76 -4.91 -4.32
CA THR A 5 -1.79 -5.26 -5.74
C THR A 5 -2.45 -4.18 -6.60
N THR A 6 -3.49 -3.52 -6.08
CA THR A 6 -4.13 -2.38 -6.74
C THR A 6 -3.18 -1.19 -6.77
N ILE A 7 -2.53 -0.89 -5.63
CA ILE A 7 -1.58 0.22 -5.53
C ILE A 7 -0.40 0.01 -6.49
N SER A 8 0.11 -1.23 -6.65
CA SER A 8 1.22 -1.50 -7.57
C SER A 8 0.89 -1.27 -9.05
N LYS A 9 -0.40 -1.23 -9.40
CA LYS A 9 -0.85 -0.84 -10.75
C LYS A 9 -0.99 0.67 -10.92
N LEU A 10 -1.10 1.43 -9.83
CA LEU A 10 -1.27 2.88 -9.85
C LEU A 10 0.06 3.62 -9.81
N THR A 11 1.08 3.06 -9.14
CA THR A 11 2.35 3.73 -8.91
C THR A 11 3.54 2.77 -8.86
N LYS A 12 4.73 3.29 -9.16
CA LYS A 12 5.99 2.58 -8.95
C LYS A 12 6.53 2.73 -7.53
N MET A 13 6.16 3.79 -6.83
CA MET A 13 6.64 4.10 -5.47
C MET A 13 5.51 4.77 -4.68
N CYS A 14 5.35 4.41 -3.41
CA CYS A 14 4.44 5.08 -2.49
C CYS A 14 5.05 5.18 -1.09
N VAL A 15 4.42 5.96 -0.24
CA VAL A 15 4.75 6.02 1.18
C VAL A 15 3.86 5.07 1.95
N LEU A 16 4.48 4.21 2.75
CA LEU A 16 3.83 3.42 3.78
C LEU A 16 4.07 4.09 5.13
N ARG A 17 3.01 4.63 5.73
CA ARG A 17 3.03 5.22 7.06
C ARG A 17 2.38 4.25 8.04
N LEU A 18 3.11 3.94 9.10
CA LEU A 18 2.69 3.03 10.17
C LEU A 18 2.42 3.85 11.43
N THR A 19 1.25 3.66 12.02
CA THR A 19 0.87 4.21 13.31
C THR A 19 0.42 3.07 14.23
N PRO A 20 0.17 3.31 15.53
CA PRO A 20 -0.23 2.25 16.46
C PRO A 20 -1.56 1.57 16.06
N ASP A 21 -2.45 2.31 15.40
CA ASP A 21 -3.80 1.86 15.08
C ASP A 21 -4.00 1.55 13.59
N ASN A 22 -3.21 2.18 12.71
CA ASN A 22 -3.48 2.19 11.28
C ASN A 22 -2.20 2.10 10.44
N LEU A 23 -2.37 1.58 9.22
CA LEU A 23 -1.40 1.62 8.15
C LEU A 23 -1.97 2.48 7.03
N PHE A 24 -1.16 3.39 6.51
CA PHE A 24 -1.56 4.28 5.43
C PHE A 24 -0.64 4.08 4.22
N PHE A 25 -1.24 3.88 3.05
CA PHE A 25 -0.55 4.00 1.78
C PHE A 25 -0.87 5.36 1.16
N VAL A 26 0.16 6.18 0.99
CA VAL A 26 0.06 7.55 0.52
C VAL A 26 0.77 7.70 -0.82
N LEU A 27 0.05 8.24 -1.79
CA LEU A 27 0.60 8.74 -3.04
C LEU A 27 0.37 10.23 -3.12
N SER A 28 1.45 11.00 -3.07
CA SER A 28 1.42 12.45 -3.25
C SER A 28 1.85 12.79 -4.68
N GLY A 29 0.91 12.81 -5.61
CA GLY A 29 1.16 13.30 -6.96
C GLY A 29 1.43 14.80 -6.94
N LYS A 30 2.59 15.26 -7.43
CA LYS A 30 2.81 16.70 -7.65
C LYS A 30 1.90 17.14 -8.80
N VAL A 31 0.93 18.00 -8.47
CA VAL A 31 -0.20 18.41 -9.31
C VAL A 31 0.22 19.09 -10.62
N ALA A 32 1.45 19.57 -10.73
CA ALA A 32 1.94 20.33 -11.88
C ALA A 32 1.77 19.64 -13.26
N ASN A 33 1.67 18.30 -13.31
CA ASN A 33 1.50 17.53 -14.56
C ASN A 33 0.35 16.50 -14.53
N GLY A 34 -0.69 16.69 -13.71
CA GLY A 34 -1.80 15.72 -13.64
C GLY A 34 -1.47 14.44 -12.86
N GLY A 35 -0.66 14.57 -11.80
CA GLY A 35 -0.34 13.45 -10.91
C GLY A 35 -1.58 12.97 -10.13
N VAL A 36 -1.72 11.64 -10.00
CA VAL A 36 -2.76 11.02 -9.17
C VAL A 36 -2.33 11.11 -7.71
N SER A 37 -3.25 11.58 -6.84
CA SER A 37 -3.11 11.48 -5.39
C SER A 37 -3.98 10.34 -4.87
N MET A 38 -3.51 9.60 -3.87
CA MET A 38 -4.25 8.51 -3.25
C MET A 38 -3.92 8.45 -1.77
N TRP A 39 -4.96 8.34 -0.96
CA TRP A 39 -4.89 8.04 0.47
C TRP A 39 -5.64 6.74 0.72
N CYS A 40 -4.94 5.74 1.26
CA CYS A 40 -5.56 4.46 1.62
C CYS A 40 -5.22 4.15 3.07
N GLU A 41 -6.24 4.17 3.92
CA GLU A 41 -6.15 3.83 5.33
C GLU A 41 -6.60 2.39 5.57
N LEU A 42 -5.85 1.68 6.42
CA LEU A 42 -6.09 0.30 6.81
C LEU A 42 -5.94 0.16 8.33
N SER A 43 -7.02 -0.19 9.02
CA SER A 43 -6.94 -0.49 10.46
C SER A 43 -6.15 -1.76 10.71
N GLN A 44 -5.12 -1.68 11.57
CA GLN A 44 -4.24 -2.82 11.87
C GLN A 44 -5.03 -4.00 12.44
N ALA A 45 -6.08 -3.72 13.23
CA ALA A 45 -6.91 -4.73 13.88
C ALA A 45 -7.67 -5.63 12.90
N ASN A 46 -7.83 -5.19 11.64
CA ASN A 46 -8.48 -5.99 10.60
C ASN A 46 -7.50 -6.94 9.87
N PHE A 47 -6.19 -6.79 10.07
CA PHE A 47 -5.17 -7.51 9.30
C PHE A 47 -4.17 -8.30 10.14
N PHE A 48 -3.98 -7.94 11.41
CA PHE A 48 -2.94 -8.52 12.26
C PHE A 48 -3.52 -9.02 13.58
N ASP A 49 -3.20 -10.26 13.93
CA ASP A 49 -3.48 -10.81 15.27
C ASP A 49 -2.56 -10.17 16.33
N GLU A 50 -1.35 -9.79 15.92
CA GLU A 50 -0.36 -9.12 16.76
C GLU A 50 0.30 -8.00 15.95
N TYR A 51 0.20 -6.77 16.46
CA TYR A 51 0.81 -5.59 15.88
C TYR A 51 1.57 -4.83 16.96
N GLN A 52 2.88 -4.69 16.76
CA GLN A 52 3.76 -3.98 17.67
C GLN A 52 4.62 -3.03 16.85
N MET A 53 4.56 -1.76 17.20
CA MET A 53 5.43 -0.75 16.64
C MET A 53 5.82 0.26 17.71
N GLU A 54 7.01 0.81 17.57
CA GLU A 54 7.50 1.91 18.38
C GLU A 54 8.16 2.90 17.43
N GLY A 55 7.64 4.12 17.41
CA GLY A 55 8.19 5.23 16.66
C GLY A 55 9.48 5.74 17.27
N VAL A 56 9.95 6.88 16.78
CA VAL A 56 11.21 7.47 17.27
C VAL A 56 11.04 8.10 18.67
N SER A 57 9.81 8.52 19.01
CA SER A 57 9.48 9.09 20.32
C SER A 57 8.02 8.82 20.67
N SER A 58 7.65 9.03 21.93
CA SER A 58 6.25 8.93 22.40
C SER A 58 5.33 9.99 21.78
N GLU A 59 5.86 11.14 21.38
CA GLU A 59 5.10 12.22 20.73
C GLU A 59 4.95 11.99 19.22
N ASP A 60 5.96 11.40 18.59
CA ASP A 60 5.98 11.01 17.17
C ASP A 60 5.99 9.47 17.05
N ASN A 61 4.94 8.81 17.55
CA ASN A 61 4.85 7.36 17.56
C ASN A 61 4.39 6.80 16.19
N GLU A 62 5.12 7.16 15.14
CA GLU A 62 4.83 6.77 13.76
C GLU A 62 6.11 6.41 13.00
N ILE A 63 5.99 5.75 11.85
CA ILE A 63 7.11 5.44 10.97
C ILE A 63 6.67 5.62 9.51
N CYS A 64 7.34 6.51 8.77
CA CYS A 64 7.11 6.69 7.33
C CYS A 64 8.23 6.02 6.52
N LEU A 65 7.85 5.15 5.60
CA LEU A 65 8.73 4.40 4.72
C LEU A 65 8.38 4.68 3.27
N GLU A 66 9.37 4.90 2.42
CA GLU A 66 9.20 4.84 0.98
C GLU A 66 9.34 3.37 0.53
N VAL A 67 8.34 2.88 -0.20
CA VAL A 67 8.26 1.49 -0.64
C VAL A 67 7.92 1.39 -2.11
N THR A 68 8.44 0.35 -2.78
CA THR A 68 7.98 -0.04 -4.13
C THR A 68 6.83 -1.05 -4.00
N PRO A 69 5.58 -0.68 -4.31
CA PRO A 69 4.43 -1.56 -4.08
C PRO A 69 4.49 -2.86 -4.85
N GLU A 70 5.15 -2.88 -6.01
CA GLU A 70 5.32 -4.09 -6.83
C GLU A 70 6.19 -5.15 -6.12
N ASN A 71 7.23 -4.72 -5.40
CA ASN A 71 8.07 -5.64 -4.62
C ASN A 71 7.28 -6.23 -3.46
N LEU A 72 6.49 -5.39 -2.77
CA LEU A 72 5.62 -5.82 -1.68
C LEU A 72 4.53 -6.76 -2.18
N SER A 73 3.90 -6.44 -3.32
CA SER A 73 2.89 -7.27 -4.00
C SER A 73 3.44 -8.65 -4.34
N ARG A 74 4.65 -8.73 -4.90
CA ARG A 74 5.31 -9.99 -5.22
C ARG A 74 5.60 -10.84 -3.99
N ALA A 75 6.15 -10.23 -2.93
CA ALA A 75 6.45 -10.91 -1.68
C ALA A 75 5.18 -11.37 -0.95
N LEU A 76 4.09 -10.62 -1.05
CA LEU A 76 2.80 -11.01 -0.47
C LEU A 76 2.18 -12.18 -1.25
N LYS A 77 2.22 -12.17 -2.58
CA LYS A 77 1.64 -13.25 -3.41
C LYS A 77 2.18 -14.65 -3.09
N THR A 78 3.46 -14.76 -2.73
CA THR A 78 4.08 -16.05 -2.38
C THR A 78 3.59 -16.59 -1.03
N VAL A 79 3.08 -15.73 -0.16
CA VAL A 79 2.64 -16.07 1.21
C VAL A 79 1.11 -16.07 1.37
N GLN A 80 0.35 -15.95 0.28
CA GLN A 80 -1.12 -15.86 0.31
C GLN A 80 -1.82 -17.06 0.96
N ASN A 81 -1.21 -18.24 0.85
CA ASN A 81 -1.73 -19.48 1.41
C ASN A 81 -0.92 -19.94 2.64
N ALA A 82 -0.13 -19.05 3.23
CA ALA A 82 0.64 -19.36 4.42
C ALA A 82 -0.28 -19.57 5.63
N LYS A 83 0.14 -20.42 6.56
CA LYS A 83 -0.52 -20.62 7.86
C LYS A 83 -0.34 -19.41 8.77
N ALA A 84 0.85 -18.80 8.70
CA ALA A 84 1.23 -17.63 9.48
C ALA A 84 2.15 -16.75 8.66
N VAL A 85 2.02 -15.44 8.81
CA VAL A 85 2.86 -14.42 8.17
C VAL A 85 3.34 -13.44 9.23
N LYS A 86 4.63 -13.14 9.22
CA LYS A 86 5.27 -12.17 10.11
C LYS A 86 5.96 -11.11 9.27
N VAL A 87 5.62 -9.85 9.50
CA VAL A 87 6.24 -8.71 8.85
C VAL A 87 7.07 -7.96 9.88
N LYS A 88 8.33 -7.64 9.55
CA LYS A 88 9.23 -6.90 10.43
C LYS A 88 10.01 -5.87 9.66
N LEU A 89 10.17 -4.68 10.21
CA LEU A 89 11.18 -3.73 9.74
C LEU A 89 12.55 -4.17 10.30
N THR A 90 13.48 -4.51 9.43
CA THR A 90 14.82 -4.96 9.81
C THR A 90 15.88 -4.08 9.14
N LYS A 91 17.07 -4.01 9.74
CA LYS A 91 18.24 -3.36 9.14
C LYS A 91 19.28 -4.42 8.85
N LYS A 92 19.38 -4.83 7.58
CA LYS A 92 20.45 -5.71 7.09
C LYS A 92 21.58 -4.84 6.53
N HIS A 93 21.87 -4.96 5.23
CA HIS A 93 22.70 -3.96 4.53
C HIS A 93 21.97 -2.63 4.32
N CYS A 94 20.65 -2.68 4.12
CA CYS A 94 19.75 -1.54 4.05
C CYS A 94 18.51 -1.83 4.92
N PRO A 95 17.66 -0.81 5.19
CA PRO A 95 16.35 -1.04 5.80
C PRO A 95 15.48 -1.90 4.88
N CYS A 96 14.86 -2.94 5.43
CA CYS A 96 14.00 -3.86 4.70
C CYS A 96 12.73 -4.16 5.49
N LEU A 97 11.60 -4.27 4.80
CA LEU A 97 10.44 -5.00 5.29
C LEU A 97 10.65 -6.49 5.02
N THR A 98 11.01 -7.23 6.06
CA THR A 98 11.17 -8.69 6.01
C THR A 98 9.83 -9.35 6.26
N ILE A 99 9.37 -10.14 5.28
CA ILE A 99 8.13 -10.92 5.31
C ILE A 99 8.52 -12.38 5.40
N ALA A 100 8.29 -12.99 6.56
CA ALA A 100 8.53 -14.42 6.80
C ALA A 100 7.19 -15.14 6.94
N ALA A 101 7.03 -16.28 6.29
CA ALA A 101 5.77 -17.01 6.30
C ALA A 101 5.97 -18.52 6.35
N GLU A 102 5.08 -19.19 7.09
CA GLU A 102 5.04 -20.65 7.18
C GLU A 102 4.05 -21.21 6.16
N LEU A 103 4.56 -21.90 5.14
CA LEU A 103 3.73 -22.47 4.10
C LEU A 103 3.18 -23.85 4.51
N PRO A 104 1.94 -24.19 4.12
CA PRO A 104 1.41 -25.53 4.29
C PRO A 104 2.21 -26.53 3.45
N THR A 105 2.53 -27.67 4.04
CA THR A 105 3.27 -28.75 3.39
C THR A 105 2.57 -30.08 3.70
N LEU A 106 2.60 -31.00 2.74
CA LEU A 106 2.10 -32.38 2.91
C LEU A 106 3.13 -33.28 3.63
N SER A 107 4.29 -32.74 3.99
CA SER A 107 5.36 -33.44 4.72
C SER A 107 5.37 -33.02 6.19
N SER A 108 5.99 -33.80 7.07
CA SER A 108 6.11 -33.48 8.50
C SER A 108 7.00 -32.27 8.82
N VAL A 109 7.69 -31.71 7.81
CA VAL A 109 8.60 -30.56 7.95
C VAL A 109 7.91 -29.29 7.46
N SER A 110 7.92 -28.24 8.29
CA SER A 110 7.42 -26.92 7.92
C SER A 110 8.37 -26.25 6.92
N ARG A 111 7.80 -25.54 5.93
CA ARG A 111 8.56 -24.73 4.96
C ARG A 111 8.38 -23.26 5.32
N VAL A 112 9.49 -22.58 5.60
CA VAL A 112 9.49 -21.14 5.86
C VAL A 112 10.02 -20.43 4.64
N VAL A 113 9.26 -19.45 4.13
CA VAL A 113 9.69 -18.54 3.06
C VAL A 113 9.95 -17.18 3.67
N THR A 114 11.07 -16.57 3.31
CA THR A 114 11.43 -15.21 3.77
C THR A 114 11.72 -14.32 2.56
N HIS A 115 11.09 -13.16 2.52
CA HIS A 115 11.32 -12.12 1.53
C HIS A 115 11.78 -10.84 2.21
N ASP A 116 12.88 -10.26 1.72
CA ASP A 116 13.32 -8.93 2.16
C ASP A 116 12.96 -7.91 1.08
N VAL A 117 12.04 -7.00 1.42
CA VAL A 117 11.64 -5.90 0.54
C VAL A 117 12.41 -4.65 0.97
N PRO A 118 13.32 -4.11 0.14
CA PRO A 118 14.06 -2.89 0.50
C PRO A 118 13.10 -1.70 0.62
N VAL A 119 13.36 -0.85 1.62
CA VAL A 119 12.60 0.37 1.90
C VAL A 119 13.54 1.50 2.29
N ASP A 120 13.10 2.74 2.08
CA ASP A 120 13.84 3.91 2.55
C ASP A 120 13.08 4.58 3.71
N VAL A 121 13.80 4.90 4.79
CA VAL A 121 13.21 5.57 5.95
C VAL A 121 13.10 7.06 5.65
N ILE A 122 11.88 7.59 5.69
CA ILE A 122 11.64 9.00 5.38
C ILE A 122 11.97 9.84 6.63
N PRO A 123 12.81 10.90 6.50
CA PRO A 123 13.11 11.79 7.61
C PRO A 123 11.86 12.50 8.16
N ARG A 124 11.74 12.61 9.50
CA ARG A 124 10.60 13.24 10.19
C ARG A 124 10.20 14.62 9.67
N ARG A 125 11.19 15.42 9.27
CA ARG A 125 10.96 16.76 8.71
C ARG A 125 10.04 16.77 7.48
N LEU A 126 9.91 15.65 6.78
CA LEU A 126 9.06 15.50 5.59
C LEU A 126 7.70 14.88 5.90
N TRP A 127 7.44 14.41 7.13
CA TRP A 127 6.21 13.65 7.44
C TRP A 127 4.93 14.47 7.28
N HIS A 128 5.02 15.79 7.41
CA HIS A 128 3.91 16.71 7.19
C HIS A 128 3.35 16.65 5.75
N GLU A 129 4.14 16.22 4.77
CA GLU A 129 3.72 16.07 3.36
C GLU A 129 2.86 14.81 3.12
N PHE A 130 2.78 13.90 4.09
CA PHE A 130 2.06 12.62 4.00
C PHE A 130 0.89 12.54 4.98
N LYS A 131 0.24 13.69 5.19
CA LYS A 131 -1.02 13.79 5.94
C LYS A 131 -2.21 13.63 5.01
N GLU A 132 -3.35 13.27 5.60
CA GLU A 132 -4.59 13.14 4.87
C GLU A 132 -4.92 14.47 4.15
N PRO A 133 -5.24 14.42 2.85
CA PRO A 133 -5.59 15.63 2.12
C PRO A 133 -6.91 16.19 2.65
N SER A 134 -6.98 17.52 2.81
CA SER A 134 -8.25 18.18 3.13
C SER A 134 -9.23 17.99 1.98
N MET A 135 -10.39 17.42 2.27
CA MET A 135 -11.48 17.27 1.31
C MET A 135 -11.99 18.68 0.92
N PRO A 136 -11.95 19.08 -0.37
CA PRO A 136 -12.58 20.32 -0.79
C PRO A 136 -14.11 20.20 -0.74
N ASP A 137 -14.83 21.32 -0.78
CA ASP A 137 -16.29 21.30 -0.91
C ASP A 137 -16.69 20.77 -2.30
N PHE A 138 -17.71 19.91 -2.33
CA PHE A 138 -18.26 19.35 -3.58
C PHE A 138 -19.74 19.69 -3.71
N ASP A 139 -20.15 20.11 -4.91
CA ASP A 139 -21.55 20.47 -5.18
C ASP A 139 -22.48 19.26 -5.32
N VAL A 140 -21.95 18.10 -5.75
CA VAL A 140 -22.72 16.88 -6.01
C VAL A 140 -21.90 15.64 -5.66
N THR A 141 -22.47 14.72 -4.88
CA THR A 141 -21.87 13.41 -4.57
C THR A 141 -22.78 12.30 -5.11
N PHE A 142 -22.20 11.34 -5.84
CA PHE A 142 -22.90 10.13 -6.28
C PHE A 142 -22.46 8.94 -5.41
N SER A 143 -23.37 8.41 -4.60
CA SER A 143 -23.16 7.17 -3.84
C SER A 143 -23.73 6.00 -4.64
N SER A 144 -22.87 5.18 -5.24
CA SER A 144 -23.26 3.93 -5.90
C SER A 144 -22.39 2.78 -5.39
N LEU A 145 -22.98 1.60 -5.15
CA LEU A 145 -22.26 0.41 -4.70
C LEU A 145 -21.43 -0.27 -5.81
N ALA A 146 -21.62 0.10 -7.08
CA ALA A 146 -21.01 -0.57 -8.24
C ALA A 146 -20.07 0.32 -9.08
N VAL A 147 -19.74 1.53 -8.61
CA VAL A 147 -18.98 2.55 -9.35
C VAL A 147 -17.71 1.98 -10.00
N GLY A 148 -16.93 1.17 -9.28
CA GLY A 148 -15.61 0.74 -9.76
C GLY A 148 -15.63 -0.12 -11.03
N GLN A 149 -16.62 -0.99 -11.21
CA GLN A 149 -16.71 -1.85 -12.40
C GLN A 149 -17.45 -1.15 -13.54
N GLU A 150 -18.56 -0.49 -13.22
CA GLU A 150 -19.43 0.15 -14.21
C GLU A 150 -18.73 1.37 -14.83
N VAL A 151 -18.15 2.25 -14.01
CA VAL A 151 -17.40 3.43 -14.51
C VAL A 151 -16.18 3.00 -15.32
N LYS A 152 -15.49 1.92 -14.93
CA LYS A 152 -14.35 1.41 -15.70
C LYS A 152 -14.78 0.94 -17.10
N LEU A 153 -15.93 0.26 -17.21
CA LEU A 153 -16.46 -0.20 -18.50
C LEU A 153 -16.86 0.99 -19.39
N THR A 154 -17.57 1.96 -18.81
CA THR A 154 -18.00 3.18 -19.51
C THR A 154 -16.83 4.03 -19.98
N LEU A 155 -15.80 4.22 -19.15
CA LEU A 155 -14.59 4.95 -19.55
C LEU A 155 -13.80 4.22 -20.63
N HIS A 156 -13.69 2.89 -20.55
CA HIS A 156 -13.02 2.10 -21.58
C HIS A 156 -13.74 2.24 -22.94
N GLN A 157 -15.07 2.14 -22.95
CA GLN A 157 -15.89 2.35 -24.14
C GLN A 157 -15.76 3.78 -24.67
N ALA A 158 -15.78 4.80 -23.79
CA ALA A 158 -15.60 6.20 -24.19
C ALA A 158 -14.21 6.45 -24.81
N LEU A 159 -13.15 5.87 -24.24
CA LEU A 159 -11.80 5.94 -24.80
C LEU A 159 -11.70 5.24 -26.16
N GLU A 160 -12.33 4.07 -26.34
CA GLU A 160 -12.40 3.38 -27.63
C GLU A 160 -13.15 4.21 -28.69
N LEU A 161 -14.19 4.95 -28.30
CA LEU A 161 -14.93 5.84 -29.20
C LEU A 161 -14.10 7.07 -29.58
N CYS A 162 -13.43 7.70 -28.62
CA CYS A 162 -12.56 8.86 -28.88
C CYS A 162 -11.30 8.50 -29.68
N GLY A 163 -10.72 7.31 -29.48
CA GLY A 163 -9.54 6.84 -30.21
C GLY A 163 -9.80 6.43 -31.68
N LYS A 164 -11.07 6.24 -32.07
CA LYS A 164 -11.46 5.91 -33.45
C LYS A 164 -11.77 7.13 -34.32
N SER A 165 -11.73 8.35 -33.77
CA SER A 165 -11.98 9.60 -34.51
C SER A 165 -10.73 10.27 -35.10
N SER A 166 -9.60 9.54 -35.19
CA SER A 166 -8.36 10.04 -35.79
C SER A 166 -7.89 9.14 -36.94
N LEU A 167 -8.70 9.03 -37.98
CA LEU A 167 -8.31 8.61 -39.35
C LEU A 167 -9.12 9.44 -40.36
#